data_AF-A0A1G0C6Z6-F1
#
_entry.id   AF-A0A1G0C6Z6-F1
#
_cell.length_a   1.000
_cell.length_b   1.000
_cell.length_c   1.000
_cell.angle_alpha   90.00
_cell.angle_beta   90.00
_cell.angle_gamma   90.00
#
_symmetry.space_group_name_H-M   'P 1'
#
loop_
_entity.id
_entity.type
_entity.pdbx_description
1 polymer ?
#
loop_
_entity_poly.entity_id
_entity_poly.type
_entity_poly.pdbx_seq_one_letter_code
_entity_poly.pdbx_strand_id
1 'polypeptide(L)'
;MKRSHIILISSLIVLGGLGVFLYFHFRTFKKKLIGIAKDEAKRWVTLSERSAKASNILLDYWKSAGFNFSTSQMQNSSFQNSYPWSSAFISYLFDKAGAKDRFPYASSHSGYFQVAKANRDKKGASLRGFRLDEYIPKEGDLIVYSRQSGKGYDSSGFFPSHGELIIEKGNGYIKAVGGNVSNKVKISTYSTDRKGYLTRKEKDFFMVIQNNIS
;
A
#
# COMPACT_ATOMS: atom_id res chain seq x y z
N MET A 1 7.29 -12.74 66.23
CA MET A 1 6.32 -12.83 65.11
C MET A 1 6.65 -11.77 64.06
N LYS A 2 7.32 -12.11 62.95
CA LYS A 2 7.55 -11.20 61.82
C LYS A 2 6.64 -11.59 60.67
N ARG A 3 5.79 -10.66 60.22
CA ARG A 3 4.91 -10.80 59.05
C ARG A 3 5.75 -10.71 57.77
N SER A 4 5.71 -11.73 56.93
CA SER A 4 6.24 -11.67 55.56
C SER A 4 5.20 -11.03 54.64
N HIS A 5 5.55 -9.92 54.03
CA HIS A 5 4.78 -9.31 52.95
C HIS A 5 5.10 -10.03 51.63
N ILE A 6 4.13 -10.77 51.10
CA ILE A 6 4.16 -11.27 49.72
C ILE A 6 3.88 -10.07 48.82
N ILE A 7 4.89 -9.66 48.04
CA ILE A 7 4.72 -8.67 46.99
C ILE A 7 4.07 -9.40 45.80
N LEU A 8 2.75 -9.25 45.66
CA LEU A 8 2.06 -9.55 44.41
C LEU A 8 2.45 -8.45 43.40
N ILE A 9 3.49 -8.71 42.60
CA ILE A 9 3.79 -7.87 41.44
C ILE A 9 2.71 -8.16 40.38
N SER A 10 1.77 -7.23 40.34
CA SER A 10 0.69 -7.03 39.39
C SER A 10 1.00 -7.44 37.94
N SER A 11 0.47 -8.59 37.53
CA SER A 11 0.43 -9.07 36.13
C SER A 11 -0.33 -8.13 35.16
N LEU A 12 -0.99 -7.08 35.67
CA LEU A 12 -1.75 -6.10 34.88
C LEU A 12 -0.90 -5.06 34.15
N ILE A 13 0.30 -4.72 34.64
CA ILE A 13 1.12 -3.64 34.06
C ILE A 13 1.81 -4.10 32.76
N VAL A 14 2.17 -5.38 32.67
CA VAL A 14 2.87 -5.94 31.51
C VAL A 14 1.95 -6.03 30.27
N LEU A 15 0.67 -6.35 30.45
CA LEU A 15 -0.31 -6.40 29.35
C LEU A 15 -0.69 -5.00 28.83
N GLY A 16 -0.80 -4.01 29.72
CA GLY A 16 -1.05 -2.61 29.33
C GLY A 16 0.12 -2.00 28.54
N GLY A 17 1.35 -2.25 28.97
CA GLY A 17 2.56 -1.77 28.28
C GLY A 17 2.72 -2.37 26.89
N LEU A 18 2.45 -3.67 26.72
CA LEU A 18 2.51 -4.34 25.42
C LEU A 18 1.42 -3.84 24.47
N GLY A 19 0.18 -3.68 24.95
CA GLY A 19 -0.93 -3.17 24.16
C GLY A 19 -0.71 -1.72 23.69
N VAL A 20 -0.17 -0.87 24.57
CA VAL A 20 0.19 0.53 24.25
C VAL A 20 1.39 0.59 23.30
N PHE A 21 2.43 -0.21 23.53
CA PHE A 21 3.60 -0.31 22.64
C PHE A 21 3.21 -0.78 21.24
N LEU A 22 2.43 -1.86 21.13
CA LEU A 22 1.90 -2.34 19.85
C LEU A 22 1.03 -1.24 19.21
N TYR A 23 0.10 -0.62 19.93
CA TYR A 23 -0.73 0.47 19.40
C TYR A 23 0.09 1.64 18.83
N PHE A 24 1.15 2.07 19.52
CA PHE A 24 2.07 3.09 19.01
C PHE A 24 2.90 2.59 17.81
N HIS A 25 3.41 1.36 17.87
CA HIS A 25 4.20 0.73 16.81
C HIS A 25 3.38 0.56 15.52
N PHE A 26 2.17 -0.01 15.57
CA PHE A 26 1.25 -0.12 14.42
C PHE A 26 0.94 1.24 13.78
N ARG A 27 0.81 2.30 14.60
CA ARG A 27 0.68 3.67 14.10
C ARG A 27 1.97 4.20 13.49
N THR A 28 3.15 3.71 13.87
CA THR A 28 4.41 4.14 13.26
C THR A 28 4.58 3.65 11.84
N PHE A 29 4.28 2.39 11.52
CA PHE A 29 4.45 1.87 10.15
C PHE A 29 3.54 2.60 9.16
N LYS A 30 2.22 2.66 9.43
CA LYS A 30 1.28 3.33 8.52
C LYS A 30 1.58 4.83 8.37
N LYS A 31 1.95 5.52 9.45
CA LYS A 31 2.38 6.93 9.38
C LYS A 31 3.62 7.10 8.52
N LYS A 32 4.64 6.24 8.70
CA LYS A 32 5.87 6.26 7.90
C LYS A 32 5.56 5.97 6.42
N LEU A 33 4.76 4.95 6.15
CA LEU A 33 4.31 4.57 4.80
C LEU A 33 3.62 5.75 4.09
N ILE A 34 2.66 6.39 4.76
CA ILE A 34 1.94 7.56 4.22
C ILE A 34 2.87 8.77 4.05
N GLY A 35 3.78 9.00 5.00
CA GLY A 35 4.79 10.06 4.93
C GLY A 35 5.67 9.92 3.67
N ILE A 36 6.23 8.73 3.46
CA ILE A 36 7.04 8.42 2.27
C ILE A 36 6.22 8.66 0.99
N ALA A 37 4.97 8.19 0.95
CA ALA A 37 4.11 8.37 -0.23
C ALA A 37 3.84 9.86 -0.55
N LYS A 38 3.60 10.69 0.47
CA LYS A 38 3.41 12.14 0.32
C LYS A 38 4.70 12.83 -0.16
N ASP A 39 5.84 12.42 0.37
CA ASP A 39 7.14 12.95 -0.03
C ASP A 39 7.48 12.60 -1.49
N GLU A 40 7.20 11.37 -1.92
CA GLU A 40 7.35 10.99 -3.33
C GLU A 40 6.38 11.77 -4.22
N ALA A 41 5.11 11.90 -3.85
CA ALA A 41 4.16 12.71 -4.61
C ALA A 41 4.64 14.17 -4.79
N LYS A 42 5.19 14.78 -3.72
CA LYS A 42 5.79 16.12 -3.77
C LYS A 42 7.02 16.15 -4.68
N ARG A 43 7.90 15.14 -4.58
CA ARG A 43 9.12 15.04 -5.39
C ARG A 43 8.80 14.95 -6.89
N TRP A 44 7.75 14.22 -7.27
CA TRP A 44 7.37 14.01 -8.67
C TRP A 44 6.63 15.18 -9.32
N VAL A 45 6.28 16.23 -8.58
CA VAL A 45 5.68 17.46 -9.13
C VAL A 45 6.58 18.06 -10.21
N THR A 46 7.88 18.17 -9.96
CA THR A 46 8.84 18.82 -10.86
C THR A 46 9.62 17.84 -11.74
N LEU A 47 9.51 16.53 -11.48
CA LEU A 47 10.23 15.52 -12.25
C LEU A 47 9.54 15.20 -13.58
N SER A 48 10.38 14.95 -14.58
CA SER A 48 10.02 14.25 -15.81
C SER A 48 10.52 12.82 -15.71
N GLU A 49 9.66 11.85 -16.04
CA GLU A 49 9.90 10.40 -15.91
C GLU A 49 11.21 9.93 -16.55
N ARG A 50 11.62 10.56 -17.65
CA ARG A 50 12.83 10.20 -18.40
C ARG A 50 14.05 11.07 -18.06
N SER A 51 13.96 11.91 -17.03
CA SER A 51 15.11 12.68 -16.55
C SER A 51 16.08 11.77 -15.79
N ALA A 52 17.38 12.09 -15.82
CA ALA A 52 18.39 11.33 -15.06
C ALA A 52 18.07 11.23 -13.55
N LYS A 53 17.49 12.29 -12.97
CA LYS A 53 17.03 12.28 -11.57
C LYS A 53 15.91 11.27 -11.35
N ALA A 54 14.92 11.22 -12.25
CA ALA A 54 13.86 10.23 -12.19
C ALA A 54 14.38 8.81 -12.41
N SER A 55 15.36 8.61 -13.31
CA SER A 55 15.97 7.30 -13.54
C SER A 55 16.50 6.68 -12.25
N ASN A 56 17.27 7.41 -11.45
CA ASN A 56 17.80 6.89 -10.17
C ASN A 56 16.67 6.52 -9.19
N ILE A 57 15.60 7.32 -9.13
CA ILE A 57 14.43 7.04 -8.28
C ILE A 57 13.70 5.79 -8.75
N LEU A 58 13.50 5.64 -10.07
CA LEU A 58 12.86 4.46 -10.63
C LEU A 58 13.68 3.19 -10.42
N LEU A 59 15.01 3.27 -10.47
CA LEU A 59 15.89 2.15 -10.12
C LEU A 59 15.69 1.72 -8.68
N ASP A 60 15.59 2.65 -7.73
CA ASP A 60 15.26 2.33 -6.34
C ASP A 60 13.89 1.65 -6.22
N TYR A 61 12.90 2.10 -6.99
CA TYR A 61 11.58 1.47 -6.99
C TYR A 61 11.63 0.02 -7.47
N TRP A 62 12.31 -0.22 -8.59
CA TRP A 62 12.46 -1.54 -9.17
C TRP A 62 13.26 -2.49 -8.29
N LYS A 63 14.29 -1.97 -7.59
CA LYS A 63 15.08 -2.74 -6.65
C LYS A 63 14.23 -3.33 -5.52
N SER A 64 13.30 -2.55 -4.96
CA SER A 64 12.36 -3.05 -3.94
C SER A 64 11.39 -4.11 -4.48
N ALA A 65 11.18 -4.16 -5.80
CA ALA A 65 10.42 -5.23 -6.46
C ALA A 65 11.29 -6.42 -6.92
N GLY A 66 12.59 -6.42 -6.63
CA GLY A 66 13.53 -7.48 -6.98
C GLY A 66 14.15 -7.36 -8.39
N PHE A 67 14.01 -6.22 -9.06
CA PHE A 67 14.53 -6.01 -10.41
C PHE A 67 15.68 -5.00 -10.42
N ASN A 68 16.76 -5.32 -11.13
CA ASN A 68 17.89 -4.42 -11.33
C ASN A 68 17.96 -4.02 -12.81
N PHE A 69 17.54 -2.79 -13.10
CA PHE A 69 17.62 -2.21 -14.44
C PHE A 69 18.76 -1.18 -14.54
N SER A 70 19.03 -0.69 -15.74
CA SER A 70 20.00 0.38 -15.98
C SER A 70 19.33 1.75 -16.14
N THR A 71 20.10 2.82 -15.98
CA THR A 71 19.64 4.19 -16.24
C THR A 71 19.19 4.37 -17.70
N SER A 72 19.89 3.74 -18.66
CA SER A 72 19.53 3.73 -20.08
C SER A 72 18.13 3.13 -20.31
N GLN A 73 17.83 2.01 -19.65
CA GLN A 73 16.48 1.42 -19.69
C GLN A 73 15.43 2.36 -19.09
N MET A 74 15.75 3.05 -17.99
CA MET A 74 14.85 4.06 -17.38
C MET A 74 14.69 5.34 -18.20
N GLN A 75 15.45 5.55 -19.26
CA GLN A 75 15.31 6.69 -20.16
C GLN A 75 14.68 6.30 -21.51
N ASN A 76 14.47 5.00 -21.74
CA ASN A 76 13.88 4.47 -22.94
C ASN A 76 12.35 4.38 -22.82
N SER A 77 11.63 5.05 -23.72
CA SER A 77 10.16 5.09 -23.71
C SER A 77 9.53 3.72 -23.97
N SER A 78 10.06 2.95 -24.92
CA SER A 78 9.56 1.60 -25.21
C SER A 78 9.72 0.68 -24.00
N PHE A 79 10.84 0.80 -23.29
CA PHE A 79 11.06 0.04 -22.07
C PHE A 79 10.05 0.42 -20.98
N GLN A 80 9.85 1.71 -20.71
CA GLN A 80 8.88 2.17 -19.71
C GLN A 80 7.43 1.77 -20.04
N ASN A 81 7.06 1.73 -21.32
CA ASN A 81 5.75 1.26 -21.74
C ASN A 81 5.54 -0.24 -21.46
N SER A 82 6.58 -1.06 -21.65
CA SER A 82 6.55 -2.50 -21.36
C SER A 82 6.65 -2.80 -19.86
N TYR A 83 7.25 -1.90 -19.08
CA TYR A 83 7.50 -2.05 -17.65
C TYR A 83 6.91 -0.86 -16.88
N PRO A 84 5.57 -0.78 -16.72
CA PRO A 84 4.94 0.25 -15.92
C PRO A 84 5.33 0.08 -14.45
N TRP A 85 5.93 1.13 -13.86
CA TRP A 85 6.56 1.07 -12.54
C TRP A 85 5.59 1.27 -11.36
N SER A 86 4.27 1.26 -11.60
CA SER A 86 3.26 1.48 -10.55
C SER A 86 3.37 0.46 -9.40
N SER A 87 3.50 -0.83 -9.71
CA SER A 87 3.63 -1.86 -8.67
C SER A 87 5.00 -1.82 -7.99
N ALA A 88 6.05 -1.47 -8.73
CA ALA A 88 7.38 -1.25 -8.18
C ALA A 88 7.37 -0.09 -7.17
N PHE A 89 6.66 0.99 -7.47
CA PHE A 89 6.45 2.11 -6.56
C PHE A 89 5.72 1.68 -5.27
N ILE A 90 4.62 0.91 -5.36
CA ILE A 90 3.95 0.39 -4.15
C ILE A 90 4.90 -0.52 -3.35
N SER A 91 5.65 -1.39 -4.02
CA SER A 91 6.66 -2.25 -3.39
C SER A 91 7.70 -1.42 -2.63
N TYR A 92 8.20 -0.35 -3.24
CA TYR A 92 9.12 0.60 -2.62
C TYR A 92 8.55 1.28 -1.39
N LEU A 93 7.29 1.75 -1.43
CA LEU A 93 6.67 2.38 -0.27
C LEU A 93 6.68 1.45 0.95
N PHE A 94 6.29 0.18 0.75
CA PHE A 94 6.25 -0.82 1.82
C PHE A 94 7.65 -1.22 2.30
N ASP A 95 8.60 -1.40 1.38
CA ASP A 95 10.00 -1.71 1.69
C ASP A 95 10.64 -0.61 2.54
N LYS A 96 10.55 0.65 2.08
CA LYS A 96 11.09 1.82 2.80
C LYS A 96 10.39 2.06 4.13
N ALA A 97 9.10 1.73 4.24
CA ALA A 97 8.37 1.78 5.51
C ALA A 97 8.84 0.68 6.49
N GLY A 98 9.47 -0.40 6.01
CA GLY A 98 9.99 -1.50 6.84
C GLY A 98 9.08 -2.71 6.89
N ALA A 99 8.35 -3.01 5.80
CA ALA A 99 7.45 -4.15 5.75
C ALA A 99 8.20 -5.49 5.83
N LYS A 100 9.46 -5.56 5.35
CA LYS A 100 10.24 -6.79 5.27
C LYS A 100 9.46 -7.88 4.52
N ASP A 101 9.48 -9.12 4.98
CA ASP A 101 8.76 -10.28 4.42
C ASP A 101 7.22 -10.18 4.53
N ARG A 102 6.68 -9.17 5.21
CA ARG A 102 5.24 -9.02 5.43
C ARG A 102 4.49 -8.45 4.22
N PHE A 103 5.21 -7.96 3.20
CA PHE A 103 4.62 -7.49 1.95
C PHE A 103 5.11 -8.33 0.76
N PRO A 104 4.20 -8.88 -0.08
CA PRO A 104 4.58 -9.62 -1.28
C PRO A 104 5.00 -8.65 -2.40
N TYR A 105 6.28 -8.24 -2.39
CA TYR A 105 6.86 -7.35 -3.41
C TYR A 105 6.73 -7.94 -4.81
N ALA A 106 6.31 -7.13 -5.77
CA ALA A 106 6.06 -7.60 -7.12
C ALA A 106 6.14 -6.49 -8.17
N SER A 107 6.56 -6.86 -9.38
CA SER A 107 6.51 -6.00 -10.57
C SER A 107 5.11 -5.76 -11.10
N SER A 108 4.11 -6.54 -10.67
CA SER A 108 2.71 -6.40 -11.05
C SER A 108 1.79 -6.35 -9.83
N HIS A 109 0.71 -5.58 -9.95
CA HIS A 109 -0.28 -5.44 -8.88
C HIS A 109 -0.90 -6.78 -8.47
N SER A 110 -1.04 -7.73 -9.41
CA SER A 110 -1.54 -9.09 -9.13
C SER A 110 -0.70 -9.85 -8.12
N GLY A 111 0.60 -9.56 -8.02
CA GLY A 111 1.46 -10.22 -7.04
C GLY A 111 0.94 -10.04 -5.61
N TYR A 112 0.54 -8.83 -5.23
CA TYR A 112 0.05 -8.58 -3.88
C TYR A 112 -1.47 -8.72 -3.73
N PHE A 113 -2.27 -8.37 -4.74
CA PHE A 113 -3.72 -8.45 -4.57
C PHE A 113 -4.24 -9.89 -4.61
N GLN A 114 -3.59 -10.80 -5.34
CA GLN A 114 -3.97 -12.22 -5.31
C GLN A 114 -3.63 -12.86 -3.95
N VAL A 115 -2.48 -12.50 -3.36
CA VAL A 115 -2.12 -12.91 -1.98
C VAL A 115 -3.12 -12.36 -0.97
N ALA A 116 -3.46 -11.07 -1.07
CA ALA A 116 -4.46 -10.44 -0.21
C ALA A 116 -5.83 -11.13 -0.33
N LYS A 117 -6.29 -11.43 -1.55
CA LYS A 117 -7.54 -12.15 -1.81
C LYS A 117 -7.56 -13.53 -1.16
N ALA A 118 -6.48 -14.31 -1.32
CA ALA A 118 -6.33 -15.63 -0.70
C ALA A 118 -6.29 -15.57 0.85
N ASN A 119 -6.01 -14.40 1.40
CA ASN A 119 -5.94 -14.15 2.83
C ASN A 119 -7.19 -13.47 3.43
N ARG A 120 -8.26 -13.25 2.65
CA ARG A 120 -9.50 -12.57 3.09
C ARG A 120 -9.95 -13.02 4.49
N ASP A 121 -10.04 -14.32 4.71
CA ASP A 121 -10.57 -14.90 5.95
C ASP A 121 -9.51 -15.13 7.04
N LYS A 122 -8.23 -14.92 6.73
CA LYS A 122 -7.11 -15.10 7.66
C LYS A 122 -6.90 -13.82 8.47
N LYS A 123 -7.56 -13.71 9.62
CA LYS A 123 -7.52 -12.51 10.49
C LYS A 123 -6.10 -12.02 10.84
N GLY A 124 -5.14 -12.93 10.99
CA GLY A 124 -3.74 -12.60 11.28
C GLY A 124 -2.84 -12.31 10.07
N ALA A 125 -3.36 -12.36 8.85
CA ALA A 125 -2.57 -12.09 7.66
C ALA A 125 -2.21 -10.60 7.54
N SER A 126 -0.98 -10.33 7.10
CA SER A 126 -0.46 -8.98 6.86
C SER A 126 -1.31 -8.17 5.89
N LEU A 127 -1.83 -8.82 4.85
CA LEU A 127 -2.72 -8.23 3.86
C LEU A 127 -3.96 -9.09 3.70
N ARG A 128 -5.14 -8.46 3.64
CA ARG A 128 -6.44 -9.12 3.42
C ARG A 128 -7.24 -8.34 2.38
N GLY A 129 -7.65 -9.01 1.31
CA GLY A 129 -8.37 -8.40 0.19
C GLY A 129 -9.88 -8.59 0.36
N PHE A 130 -10.64 -7.51 0.21
CA PHE A 130 -12.09 -7.47 0.38
C PHE A 130 -12.76 -6.83 -0.83
N ARG A 131 -14.01 -7.21 -1.09
CA ARG A 131 -14.88 -6.47 -2.02
C ARG A 131 -15.19 -5.08 -1.46
N LEU A 132 -15.63 -4.19 -2.35
CA LEU A 132 -15.84 -2.78 -2.00
C LEU A 132 -16.92 -2.55 -0.94
N ASP A 133 -17.90 -3.44 -0.85
CA ASP A 133 -19.04 -3.42 0.08
C ASP A 133 -18.78 -4.23 1.37
N GLU A 134 -17.63 -4.90 1.47
CA GLU A 134 -17.26 -5.72 2.64
C GLU A 134 -16.38 -4.97 3.63
N TYR A 135 -15.61 -3.98 3.16
CA TYR A 135 -14.61 -3.29 3.98
C TYR A 135 -14.57 -1.79 3.72
N ILE A 136 -14.76 -1.00 4.79
CA ILE A 136 -14.61 0.46 4.74
C ILE A 136 -13.11 0.80 4.73
N PRO A 137 -12.59 1.41 3.64
CA PRO A 137 -11.17 1.73 3.51
C PRO A 137 -10.68 2.68 4.61
N LYS A 138 -9.43 2.48 5.05
CA LYS A 138 -8.72 3.32 6.03
C LYS A 138 -7.38 3.81 5.46
N GLU A 139 -6.83 4.82 6.11
CA GLU A 139 -5.47 5.29 5.79
C GLU A 139 -4.45 4.15 5.95
N GLY A 140 -3.55 4.03 4.98
CA GLY A 140 -2.52 2.99 4.90
C GLY A 140 -2.99 1.69 4.22
N ASP A 141 -4.26 1.56 3.85
CA ASP A 141 -4.76 0.45 3.03
C ASP A 141 -4.48 0.71 1.53
N LEU A 142 -4.59 -0.34 0.72
CA LEU A 142 -4.51 -0.22 -0.74
C LEU A 142 -5.89 -0.35 -1.38
N ILE A 143 -6.09 0.33 -2.51
CA ILE A 143 -7.27 0.19 -3.37
C ILE A 143 -6.81 -0.27 -4.74
N VAL A 144 -7.59 -1.15 -5.37
CA VAL A 144 -7.23 -1.74 -6.67
C VAL A 144 -8.39 -1.59 -7.66
N TYR A 145 -8.08 -1.11 -8.85
CA TYR A 145 -9.01 -1.01 -9.98
C TYR A 145 -8.52 -1.77 -11.21
N SER A 146 -9.47 -2.25 -12.01
CA SER A 146 -9.18 -2.96 -13.24
C SER A 146 -8.80 -1.99 -14.37
N ARG A 147 -7.92 -2.44 -15.26
CA ARG A 147 -7.65 -1.81 -16.56
C ARG A 147 -8.02 -2.74 -17.72
N GLN A 148 -8.68 -3.86 -17.44
CA GLN A 148 -9.15 -4.83 -18.42
C GLN A 148 -10.64 -5.10 -18.24
N SER A 149 -11.41 -4.95 -19.32
CA SER A 149 -12.85 -5.23 -19.31
C SER A 149 -13.13 -6.66 -18.86
N GLY A 150 -14.15 -6.83 -18.00
CA GLY A 150 -14.56 -8.12 -17.45
C GLY A 150 -13.63 -8.74 -16.41
N LYS A 151 -12.52 -8.08 -16.04
CA LYS A 151 -11.62 -8.53 -14.97
C LYS A 151 -11.88 -7.77 -13.68
N GLY A 152 -11.78 -8.47 -12.54
CA GLY A 152 -12.03 -7.89 -11.23
C GLY A 152 -11.72 -8.86 -10.08
N TYR A 153 -12.42 -8.73 -8.96
CA TYR A 153 -12.16 -9.49 -7.74
C TYR A 153 -12.09 -11.01 -7.95
N ASP A 154 -13.04 -11.54 -8.73
CA ASP A 154 -13.18 -12.97 -8.99
C ASP A 154 -12.16 -13.53 -10.01
N SER A 155 -11.42 -12.64 -10.69
CA SER A 155 -10.37 -13.07 -11.62
C SER A 155 -9.12 -13.58 -10.90
N SER A 156 -8.55 -14.68 -11.39
CA SER A 156 -7.28 -15.25 -10.95
C SER A 156 -6.12 -14.83 -11.86
N GLY A 157 -4.90 -14.98 -11.36
CA GLY A 157 -3.68 -14.68 -12.11
C GLY A 157 -3.47 -13.20 -12.40
N PHE A 158 -2.61 -12.94 -13.38
CA PHE A 158 -2.31 -11.60 -13.87
C PHE A 158 -3.45 -11.05 -14.73
N PHE A 159 -3.76 -9.78 -14.54
CA PHE A 159 -4.46 -8.95 -15.52
C PHE A 159 -4.04 -7.49 -15.32
N PRO A 160 -4.12 -6.64 -16.36
CA PRO A 160 -3.89 -5.21 -16.25
C PRO A 160 -4.79 -4.60 -15.18
N SER A 161 -4.17 -4.08 -14.13
CA SER A 161 -4.83 -3.40 -13.03
C SER A 161 -3.91 -2.33 -12.47
N HIS A 162 -4.43 -1.56 -11.52
CA HIS A 162 -3.67 -0.53 -10.84
C HIS A 162 -4.01 -0.53 -9.37
N GLY A 163 -3.01 -0.25 -8.54
CA GLY A 163 -3.17 -0.17 -7.10
C GLY A 163 -2.57 1.11 -6.55
N GLU A 164 -3.29 1.73 -5.60
CA GLU A 164 -2.91 2.99 -4.97
C GLU A 164 -3.00 2.88 -3.44
N LEU A 165 -2.16 3.64 -2.74
CA LEU A 165 -2.12 3.69 -1.27
C LEU A 165 -3.02 4.81 -0.75
N ILE A 166 -3.95 4.51 0.14
CA ILE A 166 -4.77 5.52 0.81
C ILE A 166 -3.94 6.33 1.79
N ILE A 167 -3.93 7.65 1.65
CA ILE A 167 -3.16 8.59 2.46
C ILE A 167 -4.01 9.55 3.30
N GLU A 168 -5.31 9.63 3.02
CA GLU A 168 -6.26 10.49 3.71
C GLU A 168 -7.68 9.91 3.55
N LYS A 169 -8.48 9.94 4.63
CA LYS A 169 -9.92 9.68 4.58
C LYS A 169 -10.68 10.90 5.12
N GLY A 170 -11.66 11.39 4.37
CA GLY A 170 -12.55 12.46 4.79
C GLY A 170 -14.03 12.07 4.69
N ASN A 171 -14.92 13.04 4.86
CA ASN A 171 -16.35 12.82 4.73
C ASN A 171 -16.74 12.69 3.25
N GLY A 172 -17.14 11.50 2.82
CA GLY A 172 -17.54 11.23 1.43
C GLY A 172 -16.38 11.03 0.44
N TYR A 173 -15.13 10.97 0.91
CA TYR A 173 -13.98 10.75 0.02
C TYR A 173 -12.79 10.06 0.69
N ILE A 174 -11.89 9.54 -0.15
CA ILE A 174 -10.52 9.20 0.19
C ILE A 174 -9.54 9.90 -0.77
N LYS A 175 -8.30 10.11 -0.33
CA LYS A 175 -7.18 10.39 -1.24
C LYS A 175 -6.22 9.23 -1.25
N ALA A 176 -5.73 8.86 -2.44
CA ALA A 176 -4.75 7.81 -2.60
C ALA A 176 -3.59 8.25 -3.49
N VAL A 177 -2.43 7.64 -3.29
CA VAL A 177 -1.20 7.88 -4.04
C VAL A 177 -0.89 6.66 -4.92
N GLY A 178 -0.77 6.91 -6.22
CA GLY A 178 -0.36 5.92 -7.22
C GLY A 178 0.93 6.34 -7.93
N GLY A 179 1.74 5.35 -8.32
CA GLY A 179 2.90 5.54 -9.18
C GLY A 179 2.52 5.34 -10.65
N ASN A 180 3.29 5.94 -11.57
CA ASN A 180 3.05 5.86 -13.02
C ASN A 180 1.62 6.27 -13.44
N VAL A 181 1.05 7.25 -12.74
CA VAL A 181 -0.22 7.89 -13.10
C VAL A 181 0.11 9.11 -13.95
N SER A 182 -0.08 9.00 -15.27
CA SER A 182 0.43 9.98 -16.24
C SER A 182 1.93 10.21 -16.08
N ASN A 183 2.70 9.12 -15.95
CA ASN A 183 4.16 9.13 -15.86
C ASN A 183 4.71 9.87 -14.62
N LYS A 184 3.91 9.91 -13.54
CA LYS A 184 4.25 10.56 -12.26
C LYS A 184 3.75 9.77 -11.06
N VAL A 185 4.25 10.12 -9.87
CA VAL A 185 3.56 9.82 -8.61
C VAL A 185 2.52 10.90 -8.38
N LYS A 186 1.24 10.52 -8.26
CA LYS A 186 0.12 11.47 -8.11
C LYS A 186 -0.79 11.09 -6.95
N ILE A 187 -1.33 12.12 -6.32
CA ILE A 187 -2.46 12.01 -5.40
C ILE A 187 -3.74 12.15 -6.23
N SER A 188 -4.65 11.19 -6.07
CA SER A 188 -5.99 11.18 -6.65
C SER A 188 -7.03 11.21 -5.54
N THR A 189 -8.22 11.75 -5.81
CA THR A 189 -9.36 11.76 -4.88
C THR A 189 -10.47 10.87 -5.43
N TYR A 190 -11.06 10.04 -4.58
CA TYR A 190 -12.14 9.12 -4.95
C TYR A 190 -13.32 9.24 -3.99
N SER A 191 -14.53 9.08 -4.52
CA SER A 191 -15.76 9.21 -3.74
C SER A 191 -16.02 7.96 -2.89
N THR A 192 -16.47 8.18 -1.65
CA THR A 192 -17.08 7.13 -0.82
C THR A 192 -18.58 7.36 -0.67
N ASP A 193 -19.35 6.30 -0.44
CA ASP A 193 -20.78 6.41 -0.15
C ASP A 193 -21.04 6.96 1.27
N ARG A 194 -22.32 7.08 1.64
CA ARG A 194 -22.75 7.55 2.97
C ARG A 194 -22.33 6.64 4.13
N LYS A 195 -22.02 5.37 3.85
CA LYS A 195 -21.51 4.40 4.83
C LYS A 195 -19.97 4.40 4.88
N GLY A 196 -19.31 5.10 3.95
CA GLY A 196 -17.86 5.23 3.85
C GLY A 196 -17.19 4.18 2.96
N TYR A 197 -17.96 3.35 2.23
CA TYR A 197 -17.42 2.39 1.26
C TYR A 197 -16.94 3.09 0.01
N LEU A 198 -15.86 2.58 -0.60
CA LEU A 198 -15.33 3.12 -1.85
C LEU A 198 -16.33 2.87 -2.98
N THR A 199 -16.62 3.91 -3.77
CA THR A 199 -17.51 3.79 -4.93
C THR A 199 -16.71 3.49 -6.21
N ARG A 200 -17.42 3.14 -7.29
CA ARG A 200 -16.85 2.96 -8.63
C ARG A 200 -17.01 4.18 -9.55
N LYS A 201 -17.26 5.36 -8.98
CA LYS A 201 -17.62 6.55 -9.76
C LYS A 201 -16.46 7.01 -10.67
N GLU A 202 -15.23 6.96 -10.17
CA GLU A 202 -14.06 7.47 -10.90
C GLU A 202 -13.25 6.37 -11.60
N LYS A 203 -13.27 5.15 -11.08
CA LYS A 203 -12.52 3.99 -11.59
C LYS A 203 -13.30 2.71 -11.35
N ASP A 204 -12.99 1.68 -12.14
CA ASP A 204 -13.52 0.33 -11.95
C ASP A 204 -12.79 -0.40 -10.80
N PHE A 205 -12.93 0.16 -9.59
CA PHE A 205 -12.43 -0.45 -8.37
C PHE A 205 -13.09 -1.81 -8.15
N PHE A 206 -12.31 -2.79 -7.71
CA PHE A 206 -12.85 -4.12 -7.42
C PHE A 206 -12.39 -4.67 -6.06
N MET A 207 -11.38 -4.07 -5.43
CA MET A 207 -10.84 -4.57 -4.16
C MET A 207 -10.31 -3.43 -3.28
N VAL A 208 -10.56 -3.55 -1.98
CA VAL A 208 -9.82 -2.86 -0.93
C VAL A 208 -8.94 -3.88 -0.22
N ILE A 209 -7.65 -3.61 -0.11
CA ILE A 209 -6.71 -4.46 0.62
C ILE A 209 -6.45 -3.81 1.97
N GLN A 210 -7.00 -4.42 3.01
CA GLN A 210 -6.66 -4.10 4.38
C GLN A 210 -5.17 -4.38 4.62
N ASN A 211 -4.47 -3.38 5.11
CA ASN A 211 -3.08 -3.49 5.53
C ASN A 211 -2.99 -3.63 7.05
N ASN A 212 -2.57 -4.79 7.54
CA ASN A 212 -2.36 -5.11 8.95
C ASN A 212 -0.88 -5.07 9.37
N ILE A 213 0.01 -4.56 8.53
CA ILE A 213 1.43 -4.46 8.83
C ILE A 213 1.66 -3.39 9.91
N SER A 214 2.43 -3.76 10.95
CA SER A 214 2.76 -2.95 12.13
C SER A 214 4.14 -2.33 12.12
#